data_AF-A0A7V5HKZ7-F1
#
_entry.id   AF-A0A7V5HKZ7-F1
#
_cell.length_a   1.000
_cell.length_b   1.000
_cell.length_c   1.000
_cell.angle_alpha   90.00
_cell.angle_beta   90.00
_cell.angle_gamma   90.00
#
_symmetry.space_group_name_H-M   'P 1'
#
loop_
_entity.id
_entity.type
_entity.pdbx_description
1 polymer ?
#
loop_
_entity_poly.entity_id
_entity_poly.type
_entity_poly.pdbx_seq_one_letter_code
_entity_poly.pdbx_strand_id
1 'polypeptide(L)'
;LYDTYGFPLDLSRDLAAEKGLTVDEEGFQQELARQRERARLAWKGAELQREKTIYEPLKGLKNEFVGYELSTVPEARVLAIVKEGRLVEELKEGEVGEIVLDKTPFYAEAGGQIGDTGYLKNAYFSGQVKNAFYPLPEIIAHEVEALSGKVKVGETVEAAINETQRKNISRNHTATHLLHAALRQTLGDHVKQAGSLVSAERLRFDFTHFAPLSQAQLKHIEELINQKIREDIPVIVKETTLEEGLKEGAMAIFEEKYGESVRMICIGDFSKELCGGVHVGRTGEIGVFKIISEASVAAGMRRIEAVTGEAAVKYFQEIDNLVNQISLSLNTSRQEILFQINKLKETLKAKEKEVQQLRSKVLQSQVSLDEAHLQEVDRIKVYTRLLNNVTQGEIRTLADNLKQKLGSGVVVLGTKMGEKAFVVASVSPDVAAQVPADQLIRKLAQVIEGGGGGRAEFAQAGGKRAEALEKALGQVTQLIKEILAA
;
A
#
# COMPACT_ATOMS: atom_id res chain seq x y z
N LEU A 1 -24.33 -0.08 -0.65
CA LEU A 1 -23.88 0.07 -2.05
C LEU A 1 -23.11 1.38 -2.23
N TYR A 2 -23.77 2.52 -1.98
CA TYR A 2 -23.13 3.84 -2.06
C TYR A 2 -21.97 4.03 -1.07
N ASP A 3 -22.21 3.94 0.24
CA ASP A 3 -21.15 4.21 1.25
C ASP A 3 -20.05 3.13 1.30
N THR A 4 -20.43 1.87 1.32
CA THR A 4 -19.48 0.75 1.54
C THR A 4 -18.67 0.42 0.29
N TYR A 5 -19.26 0.58 -0.90
CA TYR A 5 -18.69 0.12 -2.17
C TYR A 5 -18.56 1.25 -3.20
N GLY A 6 -18.99 2.48 -2.86
CA GLY A 6 -18.91 3.62 -3.78
C GLY A 6 -19.85 3.55 -4.97
N PHE A 7 -20.81 2.64 -4.94
CA PHE A 7 -21.59 2.30 -6.11
C PHE A 7 -22.61 3.41 -6.41
N PRO A 8 -22.58 4.07 -7.59
CA PRO A 8 -23.42 5.24 -7.85
C PRO A 8 -24.91 4.90 -7.83
N LEU A 9 -25.73 5.86 -7.40
CA LEU A 9 -27.20 5.73 -7.47
C LEU A 9 -27.67 5.55 -8.91
N ASP A 10 -27.06 6.28 -9.86
CA ASP A 10 -27.42 6.20 -11.28
C ASP A 10 -27.17 4.79 -11.86
N LEU A 11 -26.04 4.17 -11.53
CA LEU A 11 -25.75 2.79 -11.95
C LEU A 11 -26.68 1.78 -11.25
N SER A 12 -27.08 2.06 -10.02
CA SER A 12 -28.07 1.24 -9.30
C SER A 12 -29.44 1.29 -9.97
N ARG A 13 -29.81 2.47 -10.49
CA ARG A 13 -31.04 2.70 -11.26
C ARG A 13 -31.04 1.88 -12.54
N ASP A 14 -29.95 1.95 -13.31
CA ASP A 14 -29.83 1.26 -14.59
C ASP A 14 -29.88 -0.27 -14.43
N LEU A 15 -29.15 -0.82 -13.45
CA LEU A 15 -29.15 -2.27 -13.18
C LEU A 15 -30.46 -2.78 -12.60
N ALA A 16 -31.14 -1.98 -11.77
CA ALA A 16 -32.45 -2.34 -11.25
C ALA A 16 -33.49 -2.38 -12.38
N ALA A 17 -33.45 -1.41 -13.30
CA ALA A 17 -34.33 -1.35 -14.46
C ALA A 17 -34.18 -2.57 -15.38
N GLU A 18 -32.95 -3.05 -15.62
CA GLU A 18 -32.68 -4.28 -16.39
C GLU A 18 -33.30 -5.54 -15.77
N LYS A 19 -33.59 -5.53 -14.48
CA LYS A 19 -34.22 -6.63 -13.74
C LYS A 19 -35.69 -6.38 -13.41
N GLY A 20 -36.28 -5.31 -13.94
CA GLY A 20 -37.68 -4.94 -13.67
C GLY A 20 -37.93 -4.48 -12.23
N LEU A 21 -36.90 -3.98 -11.55
CA LEU A 21 -36.94 -3.44 -10.20
C LEU A 21 -36.84 -1.91 -10.23
N THR A 22 -37.37 -1.25 -9.20
CA THR A 22 -37.24 0.20 -9.00
C THR A 22 -36.33 0.50 -7.81
N VAL A 23 -35.71 1.69 -7.81
CA VAL A 23 -34.90 2.18 -6.69
C VAL A 23 -35.69 3.27 -5.95
N ASP A 24 -35.73 3.18 -4.62
CA ASP A 24 -36.33 4.22 -3.77
C ASP A 24 -35.35 5.39 -3.59
N GLU A 25 -35.45 6.35 -4.50
CA GLU A 25 -34.57 7.53 -4.52
C GLU A 25 -34.84 8.49 -3.37
N GLU A 26 -36.09 8.60 -2.94
CA GLU A 26 -36.48 9.49 -1.85
C GLU A 26 -35.92 8.97 -0.51
N GLY A 27 -36.08 7.67 -0.25
CA GLY A 27 -35.48 7.00 0.90
C GLY A 27 -33.94 7.09 0.90
N PHE A 28 -33.31 6.97 -0.27
CA PHE A 28 -31.86 7.16 -0.41
C PHE A 28 -31.41 8.59 0.00
N GLN A 29 -32.09 9.63 -0.49
CA GLN A 29 -31.73 11.02 -0.16
C GLN A 29 -31.94 11.32 1.34
N GLN A 30 -33.00 10.79 1.95
CA GLN A 30 -33.27 10.95 3.38
C GLN A 30 -32.17 10.30 4.25
N GLU A 31 -31.74 9.08 3.92
CA GLU A 31 -30.67 8.42 4.67
C GLU A 31 -29.28 9.01 4.39
N LEU A 32 -29.04 9.53 3.18
CA LEU A 32 -27.83 10.29 2.86
C LEU A 32 -27.74 11.58 3.69
N ALA A 33 -28.85 12.31 3.86
CA ALA A 33 -28.91 13.48 4.72
C ALA A 33 -28.64 13.11 6.20
N ARG A 34 -29.27 12.05 6.70
CA ARG A 34 -29.00 11.53 8.07
C ARG A 34 -27.56 11.07 8.25
N GLN A 35 -26.94 10.50 7.23
CA GLN A 35 -25.54 10.08 7.26
C GLN A 35 -24.59 11.27 7.28
N ARG A 36 -24.86 12.33 6.51
CA ARG A 36 -24.13 13.61 6.62
C ARG A 36 -24.26 14.22 8.00
N GLU A 37 -25.46 14.19 8.60
CA GLU A 37 -25.71 14.66 9.96
C GLU A 37 -24.90 13.84 10.99
N ARG A 38 -24.90 12.51 10.87
CA ARG A 38 -24.09 11.59 11.70
C ARG A 38 -22.59 11.84 11.55
N ALA A 39 -22.10 12.10 10.33
CA ALA A 39 -20.70 12.42 10.07
C ALA A 39 -20.31 13.79 10.65
N ARG A 40 -21.21 14.77 10.60
CA ARG A 40 -21.07 16.08 11.29
C ARG A 40 -21.01 15.92 12.80
N LEU A 41 -21.86 15.05 13.37
CA LEU A 41 -21.91 14.76 14.81
C LEU A 41 -20.75 13.87 15.29
N ALA A 42 -20.19 13.03 14.41
CA ALA A 42 -19.01 12.20 14.68
C ALA A 42 -17.67 12.97 14.58
N TRP A 43 -17.70 14.22 14.11
CA TRP A 43 -16.53 15.10 14.16
C TRP A 43 -16.33 15.62 15.60
N LYS A 44 -15.40 14.98 16.33
CA LYS A 44 -14.70 15.39 17.57
C LYS A 44 -15.32 16.58 18.37
N GLY A 45 -16.58 16.50 18.77
CA GLY A 45 -17.23 17.55 19.57
C GLY A 45 -16.61 17.71 20.97
N ALA A 46 -16.12 16.63 21.58
CA ALA A 46 -15.58 16.67 22.95
C ALA A 46 -14.12 17.13 23.05
N GLU A 47 -13.33 16.99 21.97
CA GLU A 47 -11.92 17.40 21.91
C GLU A 47 -11.81 18.89 21.52
N LEU A 48 -12.60 19.36 20.53
CA LEU A 48 -12.69 20.77 20.17
C LEU A 48 -13.21 21.66 21.30
N GLN A 49 -14.11 21.16 22.16
CA GLN A 49 -14.65 21.94 23.28
C GLN A 49 -13.57 22.21 24.34
N ARG A 50 -12.64 21.28 24.57
CA ARG A 50 -11.51 21.46 25.49
C ARG A 50 -10.40 22.32 24.89
N GLU A 51 -10.10 22.17 23.60
CA GLU A 51 -9.14 23.05 22.88
C GLU A 51 -9.62 24.51 22.86
N LYS A 52 -10.92 24.77 22.67
CA LYS A 52 -11.47 26.13 22.66
C LYS A 52 -11.34 26.88 23.99
N THR A 53 -11.36 26.19 25.14
CA THR A 53 -11.21 26.84 26.46
C THR A 53 -9.75 27.16 26.79
N ILE A 54 -8.79 26.39 26.27
CA ILE A 54 -7.35 26.61 26.50
C ILE A 54 -6.89 27.92 25.85
N TYR A 55 -7.32 28.17 24.62
CA TYR A 55 -6.91 29.34 23.85
C TYR A 55 -7.82 30.56 24.02
N GLU A 56 -8.90 30.44 24.79
CA GLU A 56 -9.80 31.56 25.08
C GLU A 56 -9.08 32.83 25.57
N PRO A 57 -8.09 32.75 26.46
CA PRO A 57 -7.30 33.91 26.88
C PRO A 57 -6.46 34.57 25.78
N LEU A 58 -6.20 33.86 24.67
CA LEU A 58 -5.49 34.42 23.52
C LEU A 58 -6.42 35.20 22.58
N LYS A 59 -7.75 35.11 22.74
CA LYS A 59 -8.70 35.84 21.89
C LYS A 59 -8.41 37.34 21.93
N GLY A 60 -8.27 37.94 20.74
CA GLY A 60 -7.99 39.37 20.57
C GLY A 60 -6.50 39.68 20.40
N LEU A 61 -5.59 38.73 20.68
CA LEU A 61 -4.23 38.81 20.17
C LEU A 61 -4.24 38.58 18.66
N LYS A 62 -3.29 39.23 17.98
CA LYS A 62 -2.99 39.02 16.57
C LYS A 62 -1.49 39.02 16.40
N ASN A 63 -0.99 38.27 15.42
CA ASN A 63 0.39 38.40 15.02
C ASN A 63 0.56 38.62 13.53
N GLU A 64 1.58 39.41 13.20
CA GLU A 64 1.93 39.78 11.84
C GLU A 64 2.80 38.67 11.24
N PHE A 65 2.25 37.94 10.27
CA PHE A 65 3.03 37.00 9.48
C PHE A 65 3.82 37.75 8.41
N VAL A 66 5.15 37.61 8.45
CA VAL A 66 6.09 38.22 7.48
C VAL A 66 6.97 37.20 6.76
N GLY A 67 6.58 35.92 6.87
CA GLY A 67 7.37 34.81 6.35
C GLY A 67 7.38 34.67 4.83
N TYR A 68 6.64 35.51 4.10
CA TYR A 68 6.73 35.56 2.64
C TYR A 68 8.02 36.27 2.18
N GLU A 69 8.40 37.35 2.86
CA GLU A 69 9.57 38.16 2.52
C GLU A 69 10.77 37.86 3.41
N LEU A 70 10.53 37.51 4.69
CA LEU A 70 11.57 37.39 5.70
C LEU A 70 11.70 35.95 6.21
N SER A 71 12.94 35.44 6.25
CA SER A 71 13.26 34.16 6.91
C SER A 71 13.65 34.34 8.39
N THR A 72 13.89 35.58 8.82
CA THR A 72 14.30 35.91 10.19
C THR A 72 13.67 37.22 10.63
N VAL A 73 13.25 37.27 11.89
CA VAL A 73 12.81 38.47 12.60
C VAL A 73 13.73 38.65 13.81
N PRO A 74 14.63 39.66 13.81
CA PRO A 74 15.62 39.83 14.87
C PRO A 74 15.04 40.13 16.25
N GLU A 75 13.94 40.87 16.29
CA GLU A 75 13.29 41.32 17.53
C GLU A 75 11.79 41.04 17.46
N ALA A 76 11.42 39.77 17.68
CA ALA A 76 10.03 39.37 17.86
C ALA A 76 9.69 39.35 19.35
N ARG A 77 8.62 40.03 19.75
CA ARG A 77 8.17 40.08 21.14
C ARG A 77 7.28 38.89 21.47
N VAL A 78 7.55 38.23 22.59
CA VAL A 78 6.70 37.16 23.13
C VAL A 78 5.42 37.76 23.70
N LEU A 79 4.28 37.43 23.10
CA LEU A 79 2.95 37.88 23.53
C LEU A 79 2.34 36.95 24.57
N ALA A 80 2.53 35.64 24.41
CA ALA A 80 1.98 34.63 25.30
C ALA A 80 2.82 33.35 25.26
N ILE A 81 2.77 32.61 26.36
CA ILE A 81 3.35 31.26 26.47
C ILE A 81 2.27 30.35 27.04
N VAL A 82 2.01 29.23 26.36
CA VAL A 82 1.09 28.18 26.82
C VAL A 82 1.89 26.92 27.12
N LYS A 83 1.71 26.33 28.29
CA LYS A 83 2.32 25.06 28.68
C LYS A 83 1.25 24.16 29.29
N GLU A 84 1.16 22.92 28.82
CA GLU A 84 0.16 21.94 29.30
C GLU A 84 -1.29 22.50 29.30
N GLY A 85 -1.61 23.28 28.27
CA GLY A 85 -2.93 23.90 28.11
C GLY A 85 -3.23 25.05 29.07
N ARG A 86 -2.21 25.67 29.68
CA ARG A 86 -2.37 26.84 30.56
C ARG A 86 -1.41 27.96 30.16
N LEU A 87 -1.86 29.20 30.29
CA LEU A 87 -0.97 30.35 30.19
C LEU A 87 0.06 30.33 31.33
N VAL A 88 1.31 30.55 30.98
CA VAL A 88 2.43 30.66 31.91
C VAL A 88 3.25 31.92 31.61
N GLU A 89 3.93 32.46 32.61
CA GLU A 89 4.75 33.67 32.46
C GLU A 89 6.12 33.39 31.85
N GLU A 90 6.62 32.16 31.95
CA GLU A 90 7.95 31.77 31.47
C GLU A 90 7.99 30.32 30.98
N LEU A 91 8.84 30.05 29.98
CA LEU A 91 9.21 28.70 29.53
C LEU A 91 10.70 28.46 29.86
N LYS A 92 11.01 27.36 30.54
CA LYS A 92 12.36 27.03 31.04
C LYS A 92 13.00 25.89 30.27
N GLU A 93 14.32 25.79 30.37
CA GLU A 93 15.13 24.68 29.86
C GLU A 93 14.52 23.31 30.18
N GLY A 94 14.47 22.46 29.15
CA GLY A 94 13.89 21.12 29.19
C GLY A 94 12.36 21.08 29.09
N GLU A 95 11.68 22.23 29.07
CA GLU A 95 10.23 22.30 28.93
C GLU A 95 9.81 22.42 27.46
N VAL A 96 8.63 21.87 27.16
CA VAL A 96 7.93 22.04 25.89
C VAL A 96 6.68 22.88 26.12
N GLY A 97 6.46 23.86 25.25
CA GLY A 97 5.30 24.73 25.30
C GLY A 97 5.06 25.42 23.96
N GLU A 98 4.05 26.28 23.92
CA GLU A 98 3.68 27.03 22.74
C GLU A 98 3.97 28.51 22.97
N ILE A 99 4.64 29.16 22.02
CA ILE A 99 4.98 30.58 22.11
C ILE A 99 4.22 31.33 21.02
N VAL A 100 3.54 32.41 21.40
CA VAL A 100 2.93 33.37 20.46
C VAL A 100 3.81 34.60 20.40
N LEU A 101 4.23 34.97 19.19
CA LEU A 101 5.03 36.17 18.91
C LEU A 101 4.13 37.27 18.34
N ASP A 102 4.53 38.53 18.41
CA ASP A 102 3.86 39.66 17.75
C ASP A 102 4.08 39.68 16.24
N LYS A 103 5.27 39.27 15.79
CA LYS A 103 5.69 39.15 14.39
C LYS A 103 6.39 37.83 14.20
N THR A 104 6.07 37.10 13.13
CA THR A 104 6.63 35.77 12.90
C THR A 104 6.98 35.51 11.42
N PRO A 105 8.17 34.93 11.14
CA PRO A 105 8.50 34.42 9.82
C PRO A 105 7.98 32.99 9.57
N PHE A 106 7.45 32.30 10.60
CA PHE A 106 7.01 30.91 10.51
C PHE A 106 5.61 30.81 9.90
N TYR A 107 5.49 30.08 8.79
CA TYR A 107 4.20 29.75 8.20
C TYR A 107 3.54 28.68 9.05
N ALA A 108 2.28 28.92 9.42
CA ALA A 108 1.50 27.97 10.20
C ALA A 108 0.89 26.88 9.32
N GLU A 109 0.82 25.65 9.83
CA GLU A 109 0.24 24.51 9.13
C GLU A 109 -1.18 24.83 8.60
N ALA A 110 -1.32 24.86 7.28
CA ALA A 110 -2.56 25.24 6.60
C ALA A 110 -2.54 24.83 5.12
N GLY A 111 -3.72 24.55 4.56
CA GLY A 111 -3.88 24.24 3.13
C GLY A 111 -3.22 22.92 2.69
N GLY A 112 -2.87 22.04 3.64
CA GLY A 112 -2.10 20.83 3.41
C GLY A 112 -0.59 21.03 3.55
N GLN A 113 -0.10 22.26 3.65
CA GLN A 113 1.30 22.55 3.95
C GLN A 113 1.58 22.41 5.44
N ILE A 114 2.65 21.70 5.80
CA ILE A 114 3.12 21.62 7.20
C ILE A 114 3.64 22.98 7.69
N GLY A 115 3.59 23.18 9.00
CA GLY A 115 4.17 24.38 9.63
C GLY A 115 5.69 24.39 9.57
N ASP A 116 6.28 25.57 9.59
CA ASP A 116 7.74 25.69 9.59
C ASP A 116 8.36 25.27 10.92
N THR A 117 9.58 24.76 10.82
CA THR A 117 10.50 24.56 11.95
C THR A 117 11.58 25.63 11.96
N GLY A 118 12.32 25.73 13.05
CA GLY A 118 13.41 26.69 13.19
C GLY A 118 13.81 26.89 14.64
N TYR A 119 14.16 28.12 14.99
CA TYR A 119 14.57 28.45 16.36
C TYR A 119 14.09 29.83 16.79
N LEU A 120 13.95 29.95 18.11
CA LEU A 120 13.82 31.22 18.82
C LEU A 120 15.04 31.36 19.73
N LYS A 121 15.74 32.50 19.69
CA LYS A 121 16.93 32.70 20.54
C LYS A 121 17.07 34.14 21.03
N ASN A 122 17.63 34.32 22.22
CA ASN A 122 18.16 35.59 22.69
C ASN A 122 19.40 35.31 23.57
N ALA A 123 19.89 36.31 24.32
CA ALA A 123 21.08 36.15 25.16
C ALA A 123 20.92 35.12 26.31
N TYR A 124 19.69 34.78 26.69
CA TYR A 124 19.36 33.95 27.86
C TYR A 124 18.46 32.76 27.54
N PHE A 125 18.13 32.53 26.27
CA PHE A 125 17.20 31.51 25.82
C PHE A 125 17.60 30.97 24.45
N SER A 126 17.51 29.66 24.30
CA SER A 126 17.48 28.99 22.99
C SER A 126 16.39 27.94 22.98
N GLY A 127 15.46 28.05 22.04
CA GLY A 127 14.37 27.12 21.83
C GLY A 127 14.29 26.65 20.38
N GLN A 128 13.98 25.37 20.19
CA GLN A 128 13.72 24.80 18.88
C GLN A 128 12.22 24.84 18.60
N VAL A 129 11.83 25.47 17.48
CA VAL A 129 10.47 25.43 16.97
C VAL A 129 10.28 24.12 16.19
N LYS A 130 9.36 23.27 16.65
CA LYS A 130 9.03 21.96 16.05
C LYS A 130 7.87 22.03 15.06
N ASN A 131 6.95 22.97 15.26
CA ASN A 131 5.84 23.23 14.37
C ASN A 131 5.31 24.66 14.60
N ALA A 132 4.67 25.24 13.59
CA ALA A 132 3.86 26.44 13.71
C ALA A 132 2.43 26.12 13.26
N PHE A 133 1.42 26.58 13.99
CA PHE A 133 0.03 26.23 13.74
C PHE A 133 -0.93 27.34 14.19
N TYR A 134 -2.20 27.23 13.77
CA TYR A 134 -3.26 28.15 14.18
C TYR A 134 -4.07 27.60 15.37
N PRO A 135 -3.78 27.99 16.63
CA PRO A 135 -4.65 27.66 17.77
C PRO A 135 -6.03 28.33 17.68
N LEU A 136 -6.07 29.54 17.11
CA LEU A 136 -7.27 30.32 16.83
C LEU A 136 -7.12 30.99 15.45
N PRO A 137 -8.23 31.39 14.80
CA PRO A 137 -8.14 32.24 13.61
C PRO A 137 -7.29 33.49 13.91
N GLU A 138 -6.39 33.85 13.00
CA GLU A 138 -5.47 35.01 13.08
C GLU A 138 -4.31 34.93 14.10
N ILE A 139 -4.13 33.79 14.80
CA ILE A 139 -3.00 33.62 15.73
C ILE A 139 -2.14 32.47 15.26
N ILE A 140 -0.85 32.73 15.04
CA ILE A 140 0.16 31.68 14.84
C ILE A 140 0.86 31.39 16.16
N ALA A 141 0.74 30.16 16.66
CA ALA A 141 1.54 29.65 17.77
C ALA A 141 2.66 28.75 17.27
N HIS A 142 3.75 28.71 18.04
CA HIS A 142 4.95 27.94 17.74
C HIS A 142 5.13 26.89 18.83
N GLU A 143 5.09 25.61 18.49
CA GLU A 143 5.47 24.53 19.39
C GLU A 143 6.99 24.57 19.60
N VAL A 144 7.43 24.86 20.81
CA VAL A 144 8.82 25.14 21.16
C VAL A 144 9.30 24.21 22.26
N GLU A 145 10.43 23.56 22.00
CA GLU A 145 11.24 22.87 23.01
C GLU A 145 12.36 23.80 23.47
N ALA A 146 12.37 24.17 24.75
CA ALA A 146 13.41 25.01 25.33
C ALA A 146 14.69 24.21 25.55
N LEU A 147 15.71 24.47 24.73
CA LEU A 147 16.99 23.76 24.76
C LEU A 147 17.92 24.26 25.86
N SER A 148 17.90 25.56 26.14
CA SER A 148 18.70 26.16 27.22
C SER A 148 18.11 27.47 27.70
N GLY A 149 18.30 27.76 28.99
CA GLY A 149 17.89 29.03 29.59
C GLY A 149 16.38 29.19 29.74
N LYS A 150 15.85 30.41 29.65
CA LYS A 150 14.41 30.67 29.79
C LYS A 150 13.96 31.94 29.08
N VAL A 151 12.71 31.96 28.64
CA VAL A 151 12.06 33.13 28.03
C VAL A 151 10.78 33.48 28.77
N LYS A 152 10.50 34.78 28.89
CA LYS A 152 9.29 35.30 29.53
C LYS A 152 8.37 36.02 28.56
N VAL A 153 7.09 36.09 28.92
CA VAL A 153 6.13 36.99 28.25
C VAL A 153 6.66 38.42 28.32
N GLY A 154 6.64 39.11 27.18
CA GLY A 154 7.13 40.47 27.01
C GLY A 154 8.60 40.61 26.61
N GLU A 155 9.41 39.56 26.69
CA GLU A 155 10.79 39.56 26.20
C GLU A 155 10.84 39.48 24.66
N THR A 156 11.99 39.85 24.10
CA THR A 156 12.26 39.74 22.66
C THR A 156 13.16 38.55 22.36
N VAL A 157 12.92 37.93 21.21
CA VAL A 157 13.71 36.83 20.66
C VAL A 157 13.95 37.06 19.17
N GLU A 158 15.11 36.62 18.69
CA GLU A 158 15.33 36.39 17.26
C GLU A 158 14.57 35.11 16.88
N ALA A 159 13.65 35.26 15.93
CA ALA A 159 12.83 34.19 15.38
C ALA A 159 13.32 33.87 13.97
N ALA A 160 13.78 32.65 13.71
CA ALA A 160 14.33 32.27 12.41
C ALA A 160 13.87 30.87 11.97
N ILE A 161 13.42 30.76 10.74
CA ILE A 161 12.98 29.49 10.14
C ILE A 161 14.16 28.63 9.71
N ASN A 162 13.91 27.33 9.54
CA ASN A 162 14.79 26.43 8.81
C ASN A 162 14.63 26.68 7.29
N GLU A 163 15.51 27.51 6.73
CA GLU A 163 15.47 27.87 5.30
C GLU A 163 15.53 26.66 4.36
N THR A 164 16.33 25.64 4.68
CA THR A 164 16.45 24.44 3.84
C THR A 164 15.12 23.70 3.79
N GLN A 165 14.49 23.51 4.96
CA GLN A 165 13.17 22.90 5.04
C GLN A 165 12.13 23.73 4.29
N ARG A 166 12.09 25.06 4.51
CA ARG A 166 11.19 25.98 3.82
C ARG A 166 11.33 25.89 2.30
N LYS A 167 12.55 25.90 1.78
CA LYS A 167 12.81 25.77 0.34
C LYS A 167 12.27 24.44 -0.20
N ASN A 168 12.44 23.33 0.52
CA ASN A 168 11.90 22.04 0.11
C ASN A 168 10.37 22.00 0.14
N ILE A 169 9.75 22.60 1.15
CA ILE A 169 8.29 22.76 1.23
C ILE A 169 7.80 23.59 0.03
N SER A 170 8.42 24.74 -0.25
CA SER A 170 8.09 25.59 -1.40
C SER A 170 8.16 24.83 -2.73
N ARG A 171 9.19 23.99 -2.93
CA ARG A 171 9.32 23.16 -4.14
C ARG A 171 8.16 22.18 -4.28
N ASN A 172 7.86 21.45 -3.21
CA ASN A 172 6.77 20.49 -3.18
C ASN A 172 5.40 21.19 -3.33
N HIS A 173 5.25 22.42 -2.81
CA HIS A 173 4.01 23.17 -2.93
C HIS A 173 3.78 23.59 -4.39
N THR A 174 4.74 24.26 -5.02
CA THR A 174 4.62 24.65 -6.42
C THR A 174 4.47 23.43 -7.33
N ALA A 175 5.15 22.31 -7.04
CA ALA A 175 4.95 21.07 -7.77
C ALA A 175 3.53 20.48 -7.60
N THR A 176 2.87 20.73 -6.47
CA THR A 176 1.46 20.32 -6.26
C THR A 176 0.53 21.06 -7.21
N HIS A 177 0.74 22.36 -7.45
CA HIS A 177 0.00 23.13 -8.45
C HIS A 177 0.25 22.62 -9.89
N LEU A 178 1.52 22.34 -10.22
CA LEU A 178 1.85 21.75 -11.53
C LEU A 178 1.19 20.37 -11.72
N LEU A 179 1.16 19.55 -10.67
CA LEU A 179 0.51 18.25 -10.68
C LEU A 179 -1.00 18.38 -10.88
N HIS A 180 -1.64 19.31 -10.18
CA HIS A 180 -3.08 19.55 -10.31
C HIS A 180 -3.45 19.95 -11.75
N ALA A 181 -2.74 20.92 -12.33
CA ALA A 181 -2.92 21.33 -13.72
C ALA A 181 -2.66 20.19 -14.71
N ALA A 182 -1.56 19.44 -14.53
CA ALA A 182 -1.23 18.31 -15.40
C ALA A 182 -2.28 17.18 -15.35
N LEU A 183 -2.83 16.89 -14.17
CA LEU A 183 -3.90 15.93 -14.00
C LEU A 183 -5.17 16.36 -14.74
N ARG A 184 -5.57 17.64 -14.61
CA ARG A 184 -6.73 18.18 -15.31
C ARG A 184 -6.56 18.16 -16.82
N GLN A 185 -5.39 18.55 -17.32
CA GLN A 185 -5.09 18.50 -18.76
C GLN A 185 -5.10 17.06 -19.32
N THR A 186 -4.65 16.08 -18.53
CA THR A 186 -4.53 14.68 -18.98
C THR A 186 -5.85 13.91 -18.84
N LEU A 187 -6.57 14.13 -17.73
CA LEU A 187 -7.74 13.33 -17.36
C LEU A 187 -9.07 14.04 -17.62
N GLY A 188 -9.08 15.38 -17.54
CA GLY A 188 -10.27 16.22 -17.70
C GLY A 188 -10.58 17.09 -16.47
N ASP A 189 -11.50 18.03 -16.66
CA ASP A 189 -11.86 19.07 -15.67
C ASP A 189 -12.58 18.54 -14.41
N HIS A 190 -13.03 17.28 -14.43
CA HIS A 190 -13.65 16.62 -13.27
C HIS A 190 -12.66 16.31 -12.15
N VAL A 191 -11.35 16.38 -12.43
CA VAL A 191 -10.32 16.28 -11.41
C VAL A 191 -10.38 17.50 -10.50
N LYS A 192 -10.69 17.26 -9.23
CA LYS A 192 -10.69 18.24 -8.15
C LYS A 192 -9.86 17.69 -7.00
N GLN A 193 -9.11 18.58 -6.34
CA GLN A 193 -8.40 18.23 -5.11
C GLN A 193 -9.40 17.86 -4.01
N ALA A 194 -9.16 16.71 -3.37
CA ALA A 194 -9.91 16.23 -2.21
C ALA A 194 -9.08 16.22 -0.92
N GLY A 195 -7.75 16.36 -1.04
CA GLY A 195 -6.82 16.39 0.09
C GLY A 195 -5.40 16.66 -0.39
N SER A 196 -4.57 17.25 0.49
CA SER A 196 -3.17 17.51 0.19
C SER A 196 -2.30 17.33 1.44
N LEU A 197 -1.04 16.98 1.23
CA LEU A 197 0.04 17.13 2.20
C LEU A 197 1.26 17.66 1.43
N VAL A 198 1.86 18.74 1.93
CA VAL A 198 3.10 19.32 1.41
C VAL A 198 4.07 19.41 2.57
N SER A 199 5.07 18.54 2.55
CA SER A 199 6.16 18.47 3.54
C SER A 199 7.50 18.80 2.87
N ALA A 200 8.58 18.86 3.64
CA ALA A 200 9.91 19.02 3.05
C ALA A 200 10.37 17.75 2.33
N GLU A 201 9.90 16.59 2.75
CA GLU A 201 10.34 15.28 2.26
C GLU A 201 9.55 14.86 1.01
N ARG A 202 8.25 15.17 0.96
CA ARG A 202 7.35 14.73 -0.12
C ARG A 202 6.08 15.57 -0.24
N LEU A 203 5.34 15.36 -1.31
CA LEU A 203 3.95 15.78 -1.45
C LEU A 203 3.01 14.59 -1.66
N ARG A 204 1.75 14.79 -1.27
CA ARG A 204 0.64 13.86 -1.46
C ARG A 204 -0.55 14.65 -1.98
N PHE A 205 -1.13 14.20 -3.08
CA PHE A 205 -2.26 14.86 -3.71
C PHE A 205 -3.39 13.86 -3.91
N ASP A 206 -4.51 14.12 -3.24
CA ASP A 206 -5.73 13.31 -3.34
C ASP A 206 -6.71 14.02 -4.26
N PHE A 207 -7.28 13.31 -5.22
CA PHE A 207 -8.13 13.90 -6.25
C PHE A 207 -9.29 12.99 -6.67
N THR A 208 -10.34 13.61 -7.17
CA THR A 208 -11.52 12.93 -7.69
C THR A 208 -11.23 12.27 -9.04
N HIS A 209 -11.23 10.94 -9.07
CA HIS A 209 -11.11 10.15 -10.29
C HIS A 209 -11.58 8.70 -10.04
N PHE A 210 -12.33 8.13 -10.97
CA PHE A 210 -13.05 6.86 -10.77
C PHE A 210 -12.24 5.61 -11.15
N ALA A 211 -11.16 5.75 -11.91
CA ALA A 211 -10.36 4.64 -12.40
C ALA A 211 -8.88 4.76 -11.96
N PRO A 212 -8.14 3.65 -11.86
CA PRO A 212 -6.68 3.69 -11.77
C PRO A 212 -6.05 4.37 -12.99
N LEU A 213 -5.01 5.16 -12.77
CA LEU A 213 -4.24 5.73 -13.87
C LEU A 213 -3.39 4.65 -14.53
N SER A 214 -3.38 4.61 -15.86
CA SER A 214 -2.47 3.76 -16.61
C SER A 214 -1.02 4.24 -16.48
N GLN A 215 -0.06 3.33 -16.67
CA GLN A 215 1.37 3.68 -16.66
C GLN A 215 1.71 4.74 -17.72
N ALA A 216 1.02 4.74 -18.87
CA ALA A 216 1.19 5.77 -19.90
C ALA A 216 0.71 7.15 -19.44
N GLN A 217 -0.44 7.23 -18.76
CA GLN A 217 -0.95 8.48 -18.19
C GLN A 217 -0.02 9.02 -17.09
N LEU A 218 0.42 8.17 -16.16
CA LEU A 218 1.37 8.56 -15.10
C LEU A 218 2.66 9.11 -15.69
N LYS A 219 3.21 8.42 -16.70
CA LYS A 219 4.40 8.87 -17.43
C LYS A 219 4.17 10.22 -18.10
N HIS A 220 3.05 10.40 -18.79
CA HIS A 220 2.73 11.66 -19.47
C HIS A 220 2.61 12.84 -18.48
N ILE A 221 1.93 12.64 -17.34
CA ILE A 221 1.81 13.64 -16.27
C ILE A 221 3.19 14.03 -15.73
N GLU A 222 4.03 13.04 -15.42
CA GLU A 222 5.39 13.29 -14.93
C GLU A 222 6.25 14.03 -15.96
N GLU A 223 6.16 13.66 -17.24
CA GLU A 223 6.87 14.32 -18.34
C GLU A 223 6.43 15.78 -18.53
N LEU A 224 5.12 16.04 -18.48
CA LEU A 224 4.54 17.37 -18.60
C LEU A 224 4.99 18.28 -17.46
N ILE A 225 4.93 17.81 -16.20
CA ILE A 225 5.38 18.58 -15.04
C ILE A 225 6.86 18.91 -15.16
N ASN A 226 7.70 17.92 -15.48
CA ASN A 226 9.14 18.15 -15.63
C ASN A 226 9.47 19.03 -16.85
N GLN A 227 8.64 19.04 -17.88
CA GLN A 227 8.74 20.01 -18.96
C GLN A 227 8.51 21.44 -18.44
N LYS A 228 7.44 21.66 -17.67
CA LYS A 228 7.15 22.98 -17.07
C LYS A 228 8.23 23.45 -16.10
N ILE A 229 8.83 22.53 -15.36
CA ILE A 229 10.01 22.81 -14.53
C ILE A 229 11.19 23.30 -15.38
N ARG A 230 11.48 22.63 -16.51
CA ARG A 230 12.59 23.02 -17.42
C ARG A 230 12.32 24.32 -18.19
N GLU A 231 11.06 24.68 -18.40
CA GLU A 231 10.67 25.98 -18.98
C GLU A 231 11.00 27.15 -18.01
N ASP A 232 11.29 26.86 -16.74
CA ASP A 232 11.70 27.83 -15.72
C ASP A 232 10.74 29.03 -15.62
N ILE A 233 9.45 28.73 -15.65
CA ILE A 233 8.35 29.70 -15.62
C ILE A 233 8.39 30.49 -14.29
N PRO A 234 8.28 31.84 -14.34
CA PRO A 234 8.09 32.66 -13.14
C PRO A 234 6.82 32.29 -12.38
N VAL A 235 6.91 32.20 -11.06
CA VAL A 235 5.77 32.03 -10.16
C VAL A 235 5.39 33.40 -9.61
N ILE A 236 4.28 33.94 -10.09
CA ILE A 236 3.82 35.28 -9.75
C ILE A 236 2.74 35.19 -8.69
N VAL A 237 2.87 35.98 -7.62
CA VAL A 237 1.84 36.15 -6.60
C VAL A 237 1.09 37.44 -6.89
N LYS A 238 -0.24 37.36 -6.94
CA LYS A 238 -1.13 38.53 -6.99
C LYS A 238 -2.06 38.54 -5.78
N GLU A 239 -2.24 39.70 -5.17
CA GLU A 239 -3.35 39.94 -4.25
C GLU A 239 -4.57 40.38 -5.06
N THR A 240 -5.71 39.75 -4.82
CA THR A 240 -6.95 40.00 -5.56
C THR A 240 -8.16 39.64 -4.69
N THR A 241 -9.38 39.92 -5.17
CA THR A 241 -10.60 39.43 -4.54
C THR A 241 -10.95 38.03 -5.08
N LEU A 242 -11.78 37.28 -4.34
CA LEU A 242 -12.26 35.98 -4.80
C LEU A 242 -12.96 36.09 -6.18
N GLU A 243 -13.81 37.11 -6.36
CA GLU A 243 -14.56 37.30 -7.59
C GLU A 243 -13.64 37.62 -8.79
N GLU A 244 -12.67 38.52 -8.62
CA GLU A 244 -11.72 38.88 -9.67
C GLU A 244 -10.78 37.72 -10.01
N GLY A 245 -10.28 37.00 -9.01
CA GLY A 245 -9.45 35.81 -9.22
C GLY A 245 -10.18 34.76 -10.05
N LEU A 246 -11.43 34.45 -9.71
CA LEU A 246 -12.24 33.50 -10.48
C LEU A 246 -12.48 34.00 -11.93
N LYS A 247 -12.69 35.31 -12.14
CA LYS A 247 -12.80 35.91 -13.49
C LYS A 247 -11.51 35.81 -14.29
N GLU A 248 -10.34 35.90 -13.65
CA GLU A 248 -9.03 35.68 -14.28
C GLU A 248 -8.71 34.20 -14.57
N GLY A 249 -9.63 33.29 -14.23
CA GLY A 249 -9.50 31.85 -14.43
C GLY A 249 -8.78 31.13 -13.29
N ALA A 250 -8.66 31.77 -12.12
CA ALA A 250 -8.13 31.10 -10.94
C ALA A 250 -9.09 30.01 -10.47
N MET A 251 -8.53 28.91 -9.97
CA MET A 251 -9.31 27.90 -9.29
C MET A 251 -9.34 28.16 -7.78
N ALA A 252 -10.54 28.15 -7.21
CA ALA A 252 -10.77 28.10 -5.78
C ALA A 252 -10.90 26.63 -5.34
N ILE A 253 -9.95 26.15 -4.52
CA ILE A 253 -9.97 24.76 -4.04
C ILE A 253 -10.86 24.62 -2.79
N PHE A 254 -10.95 25.67 -1.96
CA PHE A 254 -11.69 25.66 -0.70
C PHE A 254 -12.56 26.91 -0.54
N GLU A 255 -13.70 26.95 -1.24
CA GLU A 255 -14.62 28.11 -1.29
C GLU A 255 -15.00 28.66 0.10
N GLU A 256 -15.03 27.84 1.15
CA GLU A 256 -15.47 28.22 2.51
C GLU A 256 -14.43 28.96 3.38
N LYS A 257 -13.18 29.14 2.92
CA LYS A 257 -12.06 29.64 3.77
C LYS A 257 -11.44 30.98 3.36
N TYR A 258 -11.99 31.67 2.38
CA TYR A 258 -11.39 32.88 1.82
C TYR A 258 -11.90 34.16 2.51
N GLY A 259 -10.98 35.07 2.83
CA GLY A 259 -11.30 36.42 3.31
C GLY A 259 -11.59 37.41 2.16
N GLU A 260 -11.71 38.70 2.47
CA GLU A 260 -11.99 39.76 1.47
C GLU A 260 -10.86 39.91 0.44
N SER A 261 -9.61 39.69 0.85
CA SER A 261 -8.42 39.63 -0.03
C SER A 261 -7.83 38.22 -0.02
N VAL A 262 -7.48 37.71 -1.19
CA VAL A 262 -6.90 36.39 -1.41
C VAL A 262 -5.61 36.48 -2.21
N ARG A 263 -4.68 35.56 -1.95
CA ARG A 263 -3.47 35.39 -2.75
C ARG A 263 -3.75 34.41 -3.88
N MET A 264 -3.48 34.85 -5.10
CA MET A 264 -3.50 34.03 -6.31
C MET A 264 -2.08 33.74 -6.75
N ILE A 265 -1.78 32.45 -6.94
CA ILE A 265 -0.50 31.97 -7.45
C ILE A 265 -0.67 31.67 -8.93
N CYS A 266 0.14 32.32 -9.77
CA CYS A 266 0.14 32.16 -11.22
C CYS A 266 1.46 31.56 -11.69
N ILE A 267 1.38 30.41 -12.36
CA ILE A 267 2.52 29.74 -12.99
C ILE A 267 2.31 29.79 -14.50
N GLY A 268 2.66 30.94 -15.09
CA GLY A 268 2.27 31.26 -16.47
C GLY A 268 0.77 31.11 -16.69
N ASP A 269 0.38 30.57 -17.85
CA ASP A 269 -1.01 30.18 -18.13
C ASP A 269 -1.32 28.73 -17.76
N PHE A 270 -0.35 28.00 -17.20
CA PHE A 270 -0.48 26.57 -16.93
C PHE A 270 -1.28 26.29 -15.65
N SER A 271 -1.06 27.06 -14.58
CA SER A 271 -1.82 26.96 -13.34
C SER A 271 -2.07 28.35 -12.74
N LYS A 272 -3.30 28.60 -12.31
CA LYS A 272 -3.75 29.79 -11.57
C LYS A 272 -4.64 29.33 -10.43
N GLU A 273 -4.19 29.46 -9.19
CA GLU A 273 -4.88 28.88 -8.03
C GLU A 273 -4.84 29.84 -6.84
N LEU A 274 -5.94 29.91 -6.09
CA LEU A 274 -6.00 30.69 -4.84
C LEU A 274 -5.31 29.89 -3.73
N CYS A 275 -4.13 30.35 -3.32
CA CYS A 275 -3.29 29.65 -2.35
C CYS A 275 -2.53 30.64 -1.44
N GLY A 276 -2.63 30.42 -0.14
CA GLY A 276 -1.88 31.16 0.88
C GLY A 276 -0.48 30.62 1.16
N GLY A 277 -0.09 29.51 0.53
CA GLY A 277 1.17 28.83 0.84
C GLY A 277 2.44 29.59 0.47
N VAL A 278 3.56 28.96 0.81
CA VAL A 278 4.90 29.36 0.36
C VAL A 278 5.23 28.64 -0.95
N HIS A 279 5.84 29.37 -1.88
CA HIS A 279 6.16 28.89 -3.21
C HIS A 279 7.60 29.22 -3.58
N VAL A 280 8.14 28.49 -4.56
CA VAL A 280 9.39 28.91 -5.22
C VAL A 280 9.15 30.14 -6.10
N GLY A 281 10.19 30.92 -6.39
CA GLY A 281 10.05 32.09 -7.27
C GLY A 281 9.96 31.71 -8.75
N ARG A 282 10.56 30.58 -9.13
CA ARG A 282 10.50 30.03 -10.50
C ARG A 282 10.41 28.51 -10.46
N THR A 283 9.73 27.93 -11.45
CA THR A 283 9.54 26.47 -11.51
C THR A 283 10.84 25.68 -11.64
N GLY A 284 11.92 26.26 -12.19
CA GLY A 284 13.23 25.61 -12.27
C GLY A 284 13.85 25.29 -10.90
N GLU A 285 13.46 26.03 -9.85
CA GLU A 285 13.92 25.78 -8.47
C GLU A 285 13.42 24.45 -7.90
N ILE A 286 12.36 23.87 -8.47
CA ILE A 286 11.84 22.53 -8.11
C ILE A 286 12.90 21.46 -8.44
N GLY A 287 13.72 21.69 -9.47
CA GLY A 287 14.74 20.76 -9.95
C GLY A 287 14.15 19.63 -10.76
N VAL A 288 13.65 18.59 -10.09
CA VAL A 288 13.00 17.43 -10.71
C VAL A 288 11.78 17.03 -9.91
N PHE A 289 10.75 16.54 -10.58
CA PHE A 289 9.55 15.97 -9.97
C PHE A 289 9.48 14.47 -10.30
N LYS A 290 9.21 13.65 -9.29
CA LYS A 290 9.08 12.20 -9.48
C LYS A 290 7.86 11.65 -8.75
N ILE A 291 6.98 10.96 -9.50
CA ILE A 291 5.88 10.18 -8.90
C ILE A 291 6.48 8.92 -8.29
N ILE A 292 6.20 8.69 -7.01
CA ILE A 292 6.60 7.49 -6.27
C ILE A 292 5.49 6.43 -6.37
N SER A 293 4.24 6.85 -6.20
CA SER A 293 3.13 5.91 -6.17
C SER A 293 1.80 6.54 -6.60
N GLU A 294 0.89 5.67 -7.03
CA GLU A 294 -0.51 5.99 -7.29
C GLU A 294 -1.39 4.88 -6.69
N ALA A 295 -2.46 5.27 -5.98
CA ALA A 295 -3.33 4.33 -5.28
C ALA A 295 -4.77 4.83 -5.13
N SER A 296 -5.71 3.91 -4.86
CA SER A 296 -7.08 4.26 -4.44
C SER A 296 -7.10 4.58 -2.95
N VAL A 297 -7.74 5.68 -2.56
CA VAL A 297 -7.95 6.03 -1.14
C VAL A 297 -9.37 5.71 -0.70
N ALA A 298 -10.34 6.01 -1.56
CA ALA A 298 -11.75 5.73 -1.38
C ALA A 298 -12.39 5.53 -2.77
N ALA A 299 -13.67 5.19 -2.80
CA ALA A 299 -14.40 5.15 -4.06
C ALA A 299 -14.42 6.53 -4.73
N GLY A 300 -14.09 6.57 -6.03
CA GLY A 300 -14.01 7.82 -6.79
C GLY A 300 -12.83 8.73 -6.41
N MET A 301 -11.88 8.26 -5.59
CA MET A 301 -10.74 9.04 -5.14
C MET A 301 -9.40 8.31 -5.32
N ARG A 302 -8.46 9.01 -5.93
CA ARG A 302 -7.08 8.55 -6.17
C ARG A 302 -6.10 9.43 -5.41
N ARG A 303 -4.92 8.87 -5.14
CA ARG A 303 -3.79 9.55 -4.49
C ARG A 303 -2.56 9.38 -5.33
N ILE A 304 -1.85 10.47 -5.55
CA ILE A 304 -0.47 10.47 -6.03
C ILE A 304 0.44 10.91 -4.89
N GLU A 305 1.51 10.15 -4.66
CA GLU A 305 2.62 10.58 -3.82
C GLU A 305 3.84 10.82 -4.69
N ALA A 306 4.50 11.96 -4.47
CA ALA A 306 5.62 12.40 -5.29
C ALA A 306 6.68 13.12 -4.44
N VAL A 307 7.88 13.23 -5.00
CA VAL A 307 9.02 13.93 -4.41
C VAL A 307 9.63 14.90 -5.39
N THR A 308 10.28 15.94 -4.87
CA THR A 308 11.00 16.93 -5.66
C THR A 308 12.42 17.16 -5.17
N GLY A 309 13.22 17.88 -5.97
CA GLY A 309 14.56 18.33 -5.60
C GLY A 309 15.46 17.21 -5.08
N GLU A 310 16.10 17.44 -3.93
CA GLU A 310 17.04 16.50 -3.30
C GLU A 310 16.39 15.15 -2.96
N ALA A 311 15.14 15.14 -2.51
CA ALA A 311 14.43 13.90 -2.19
C ALA A 311 14.23 13.03 -3.43
N ALA A 312 13.95 13.65 -4.57
CA ALA A 312 13.85 12.94 -5.85
C ALA A 312 15.22 12.44 -6.34
N VAL A 313 16.29 13.22 -6.16
CA VAL A 313 17.67 12.76 -6.48
C VAL A 313 18.04 11.52 -5.67
N LYS A 314 17.78 11.54 -4.36
CA LYS A 314 18.01 10.38 -3.48
C LYS A 314 17.20 9.16 -3.93
N TYR A 315 15.93 9.35 -4.27
CA TYR A 315 15.09 8.28 -4.80
C TYR A 315 15.66 7.64 -6.08
N PHE A 316 16.18 8.44 -7.02
CA PHE A 316 16.85 7.91 -8.21
C PHE A 316 18.14 7.16 -7.87
N GLN A 317 18.94 7.66 -6.92
CA GLN A 317 20.17 7.00 -6.48
C GLN A 317 19.88 5.66 -5.80
N GLU A 318 18.81 5.56 -5.01
CA GLU A 318 18.37 4.29 -4.41
C GLU A 318 17.98 3.27 -5.47
N ILE A 319 17.23 3.68 -6.50
CA ILE A 319 16.90 2.82 -7.65
C ILE A 319 18.16 2.40 -8.41
N ASP A 320 19.08 3.33 -8.68
CA ASP A 320 20.33 3.04 -9.39
C ASP A 320 21.17 2.01 -8.62
N ASN A 321 21.29 2.19 -7.31
CA ASN A 321 21.99 1.26 -6.41
C ASN A 321 21.34 -0.12 -6.41
N LEU A 322 20.01 -0.21 -6.36
CA LEU A 322 19.29 -1.48 -6.44
C LEU A 322 19.57 -2.19 -7.78
N VAL A 323 19.52 -1.46 -8.89
CA VAL A 323 19.83 -2.00 -10.22
C VAL A 323 21.28 -2.48 -10.29
N ASN A 324 22.23 -1.76 -9.71
CA ASN A 324 23.63 -2.19 -9.63
C ASN A 324 23.80 -3.47 -8.81
N GLN A 325 23.13 -3.58 -7.66
CA GLN A 325 23.17 -4.78 -6.83
C GLN A 325 22.62 -6.00 -7.57
N ILE A 326 21.52 -5.85 -8.32
CA ILE A 326 20.96 -6.91 -9.15
C ILE A 326 21.95 -7.30 -10.27
N SER A 327 22.52 -6.30 -10.94
CA SER A 327 23.53 -6.48 -12.00
C SER A 327 24.72 -7.31 -11.51
N LEU A 328 25.26 -6.96 -10.33
CA LEU A 328 26.38 -7.66 -9.69
C LEU A 328 25.98 -9.07 -9.25
N SER A 329 24.81 -9.24 -8.64
CA SER A 329 24.31 -10.54 -8.19
C SER A 329 24.09 -11.53 -9.33
N LEU A 330 23.68 -11.03 -10.51
CA LEU A 330 23.49 -11.85 -11.71
C LEU A 330 24.76 -11.92 -12.59
N ASN A 331 25.82 -11.21 -12.21
CA ASN A 331 27.06 -11.05 -12.99
C ASN A 331 26.79 -10.67 -14.46
N THR A 332 25.97 -9.63 -14.66
CA THR A 332 25.48 -9.20 -15.97
C THR A 332 25.48 -7.69 -16.10
N SER A 333 25.36 -7.16 -17.31
CA SER A 333 25.13 -5.73 -17.55
C SER A 333 23.69 -5.31 -17.22
N ARG A 334 23.47 -4.02 -16.93
CA ARG A 334 22.13 -3.48 -16.59
C ARG A 334 21.09 -3.77 -17.67
N GLN A 335 21.48 -3.66 -18.94
CA GLN A 335 20.64 -3.89 -20.11
C GLN A 335 20.20 -5.35 -20.23
N GLU A 336 21.01 -6.28 -19.73
CA GLU A 336 20.78 -7.72 -19.83
C GLU A 336 20.12 -8.33 -18.59
N ILE A 337 19.85 -7.55 -17.54
CA ILE A 337 19.24 -8.04 -16.29
C ILE A 337 17.98 -8.86 -16.57
N LEU A 338 17.05 -8.32 -17.37
CA LEU A 338 15.80 -9.02 -17.70
C LEU A 338 16.04 -10.31 -18.49
N PHE A 339 17.00 -10.29 -19.42
CA PHE A 339 17.38 -11.47 -20.18
C PHE A 339 17.94 -12.56 -19.27
N GLN A 340 18.87 -12.22 -18.36
CA GLN A 340 19.44 -13.19 -17.42
C GLN A 340 18.41 -13.73 -16.43
N ILE A 341 17.49 -12.90 -15.94
CA ILE A 341 16.39 -13.35 -15.08
C ILE A 341 15.53 -14.39 -15.81
N ASN A 342 15.18 -14.15 -17.07
CA ASN A 342 14.38 -15.09 -17.85
C ASN A 342 15.14 -16.40 -18.11
N LYS A 343 16.43 -16.31 -18.48
CA LYS A 343 17.31 -17.48 -18.63
C LYS A 343 17.44 -18.29 -17.34
N LEU A 344 17.54 -17.62 -16.19
CA LEU A 344 17.59 -18.27 -14.87
C LEU A 344 16.28 -19.02 -14.58
N LYS A 345 15.12 -18.40 -14.86
CA LYS A 345 13.79 -19.05 -14.70
C LYS A 345 13.65 -20.28 -15.60
N GLU A 346 14.09 -20.19 -16.85
CA GLU A 346 14.07 -21.32 -17.79
C GLU A 346 15.00 -22.44 -17.32
N THR A 347 16.21 -22.10 -16.87
CA THR A 347 17.19 -23.06 -16.33
C THR A 347 16.64 -23.75 -15.09
N LEU A 348 16.01 -23.02 -14.18
CA LEU A 348 15.40 -23.57 -12.97
C LEU A 348 14.32 -24.59 -13.34
N LYS A 349 13.41 -24.25 -14.27
CA LYS A 349 12.37 -25.16 -14.75
C LYS A 349 12.96 -26.41 -15.42
N ALA A 350 14.04 -26.26 -16.19
CA ALA A 350 14.73 -27.40 -16.80
C ALA A 350 15.38 -28.32 -15.76
N LYS A 351 16.03 -27.75 -14.73
CA LYS A 351 16.64 -28.50 -13.64
C LYS A 351 15.60 -29.20 -12.76
N GLU A 352 14.47 -28.57 -12.48
CA GLU A 352 13.35 -29.22 -11.77
C GLU A 352 12.86 -30.47 -12.53
N LYS A 353 12.73 -30.37 -13.87
CA LYS A 353 12.36 -31.50 -14.72
C LYS A 353 13.43 -32.60 -14.71
N GLU A 354 14.70 -32.23 -14.77
CA GLU A 354 15.83 -33.17 -14.70
C GLU A 354 15.84 -33.91 -13.35
N VAL A 355 15.67 -33.19 -12.23
CA VAL A 355 15.56 -33.77 -10.89
C VAL A 355 14.40 -34.77 -10.81
N GLN A 356 13.23 -34.43 -11.36
CA GLN A 356 12.09 -35.34 -11.38
C GLN A 356 12.37 -36.61 -12.20
N GLN A 357 13.04 -36.47 -13.35
CA GLN A 357 13.42 -37.61 -14.20
C GLN A 357 14.45 -38.51 -13.50
N LEU A 358 15.46 -37.93 -12.86
CA LEU A 358 16.47 -38.68 -12.11
C LEU A 358 15.84 -39.42 -10.91
N ARG A 359 14.97 -38.75 -10.15
CA ARG A 359 14.23 -39.40 -9.05
C ARG A 359 13.39 -40.58 -9.54
N SER A 360 12.69 -40.42 -10.66
CA SER A 360 11.92 -41.53 -11.28
C SER A 360 12.82 -42.71 -11.66
N LYS A 361 13.99 -42.47 -12.27
CA LYS A 361 14.96 -43.53 -12.63
C LYS A 361 15.52 -44.23 -11.38
N VAL A 362 15.84 -43.50 -10.32
CA VAL A 362 16.31 -44.07 -9.05
C VAL A 362 15.23 -44.95 -8.42
N LEU A 363 13.99 -44.47 -8.35
CA LEU A 363 12.88 -45.27 -7.80
C LEU A 363 12.61 -46.54 -8.61
N GLN A 364 12.66 -46.47 -9.94
CA GLN A 364 12.47 -47.63 -10.81
C GLN A 364 13.59 -48.68 -10.70
N SER A 365 14.81 -48.26 -10.35
CA SER A 365 15.96 -49.17 -10.19
C SER A 365 16.03 -49.77 -8.79
N GLN A 366 15.63 -49.04 -7.75
CA GLN A 366 15.64 -49.52 -6.36
C GLN A 366 14.42 -50.39 -6.01
N VAL A 367 13.30 -50.19 -6.70
CA VAL A 367 12.06 -50.94 -6.45
C VAL A 367 11.77 -51.82 -7.66
N SER A 368 12.28 -53.06 -7.60
CA SER A 368 11.90 -54.15 -8.49
C SER A 368 10.84 -55.04 -7.85
N LEU A 369 10.14 -55.82 -8.67
CA LEU A 369 9.38 -56.96 -8.15
C LEU A 369 10.35 -57.91 -7.45
N ASP A 370 10.04 -58.23 -6.22
CA ASP A 370 10.79 -59.13 -5.37
C ASP A 370 9.81 -60.12 -4.73
N GLU A 371 10.27 -61.34 -4.47
CA GLU A 371 9.41 -62.40 -3.94
C GLU A 371 8.97 -62.14 -2.49
N ALA A 372 9.73 -61.34 -1.73
CA ALA A 372 9.42 -61.06 -0.32
C ALA A 372 8.12 -60.27 -0.15
N HIS A 373 7.74 -59.48 -1.15
CA HIS A 373 6.54 -58.66 -1.16
C HIS A 373 5.42 -59.20 -2.06
N LEU A 374 5.63 -60.38 -2.67
CA LEU A 374 4.68 -61.02 -3.57
C LEU A 374 3.92 -62.14 -2.86
N GLN A 375 2.59 -62.11 -2.94
CA GLN A 375 1.69 -63.13 -2.41
C GLN A 375 0.72 -63.60 -3.50
N GLU A 376 0.09 -64.76 -3.29
CA GLU A 376 -0.96 -65.28 -4.17
C GLU A 376 -2.26 -65.48 -3.38
N VAL A 377 -3.36 -64.98 -3.92
CA VAL A 377 -4.72 -65.07 -3.35
C VAL A 377 -5.65 -65.59 -4.43
N ASP A 378 -6.21 -66.79 -4.26
CA ASP A 378 -7.12 -67.41 -5.22
C ASP A 378 -6.62 -67.34 -6.68
N ARG A 379 -5.32 -67.63 -6.88
CA ARG A 379 -4.59 -67.59 -8.16
C ARG A 379 -4.30 -66.19 -8.72
N ILE A 380 -4.60 -65.13 -7.97
CA ILE A 380 -4.25 -63.75 -8.30
C ILE A 380 -2.96 -63.37 -7.57
N LYS A 381 -1.95 -62.91 -8.31
CA LYS A 381 -0.71 -62.37 -7.74
C LYS A 381 -0.96 -60.99 -7.13
N VAL A 382 -0.49 -60.77 -5.91
CA VAL A 382 -0.67 -59.53 -5.15
C VAL A 382 0.69 -59.05 -4.65
N TYR A 383 1.16 -57.91 -5.13
CA TYR A 383 2.39 -57.28 -4.67
C TYR A 383 2.07 -56.11 -3.74
N THR A 384 2.60 -56.11 -2.52
CA THR A 384 2.37 -55.04 -1.55
C THR A 384 3.67 -54.51 -0.96
N ARG A 385 3.88 -53.20 -0.99
CA ARG A 385 5.11 -52.61 -0.44
C ARG A 385 4.89 -51.22 0.14
N LEU A 386 5.52 -50.99 1.28
CA LEU A 386 5.64 -49.68 1.92
C LEU A 386 6.92 -48.99 1.46
N LEU A 387 6.80 -47.72 1.05
CA LEU A 387 7.90 -46.87 0.61
C LEU A 387 7.95 -45.61 1.47
N ASN A 388 9.12 -45.01 1.66
CA ASN A 388 9.26 -43.79 2.45
C ASN A 388 9.62 -42.60 1.55
N ASN A 389 9.02 -41.43 1.82
CA ASN A 389 9.34 -40.17 1.14
C ASN A 389 9.18 -40.18 -0.39
N VAL A 390 8.21 -40.95 -0.88
CA VAL A 390 7.85 -40.98 -2.31
C VAL A 390 6.65 -40.07 -2.51
N THR A 391 6.72 -39.18 -3.51
CA THR A 391 5.59 -38.28 -3.81
C THR A 391 4.41 -39.05 -4.42
N GLN A 392 3.22 -38.46 -4.38
CA GLN A 392 2.03 -39.06 -5.00
C GLN A 392 2.23 -39.36 -6.49
N GLY A 393 2.89 -38.47 -7.25
CA GLY A 393 3.13 -38.69 -8.68
C GLY A 393 4.10 -39.84 -8.94
N GLU A 394 5.14 -39.95 -8.11
CA GLU A 394 6.14 -41.02 -8.20
C GLU A 394 5.54 -42.39 -7.86
N ILE A 395 4.79 -42.50 -6.75
CA ILE A 395 4.21 -43.79 -6.32
C ILE A 395 3.16 -44.31 -7.32
N ARG A 396 2.39 -43.42 -7.98
CA ARG A 396 1.44 -43.81 -9.04
C ARG A 396 2.15 -44.44 -10.22
N THR A 397 3.19 -43.77 -10.72
CA THR A 397 4.01 -44.25 -11.84
C THR A 397 4.68 -45.58 -11.50
N LEU A 398 5.20 -45.71 -10.28
CA LEU A 398 5.85 -46.93 -9.82
C LEU A 398 4.87 -48.11 -9.70
N ALA A 399 3.67 -47.89 -9.15
CA ALA A 399 2.64 -48.92 -9.04
C ALA A 399 2.23 -49.46 -10.42
N ASP A 400 2.02 -48.57 -11.40
CA ASP A 400 1.65 -48.97 -12.75
C ASP A 400 2.79 -49.75 -13.43
N ASN A 401 4.04 -49.31 -13.29
CA ASN A 401 5.21 -50.02 -13.82
C ASN A 401 5.40 -51.41 -13.21
N LEU A 402 5.24 -51.55 -11.90
CA LEU A 402 5.34 -52.85 -11.23
C LEU A 402 4.21 -53.79 -11.67
N LYS A 403 2.98 -53.27 -11.85
CA LYS A 403 1.87 -54.06 -12.40
C LYS A 403 2.18 -54.53 -13.81
N GLN A 404 2.71 -53.67 -14.68
CA GLN A 404 3.11 -54.06 -16.03
C GLN A 404 4.16 -55.18 -16.02
N LYS A 405 5.16 -55.10 -15.12
CA LYS A 405 6.16 -56.17 -14.93
C LYS A 405 5.56 -57.46 -14.35
N LEU A 406 4.53 -57.35 -13.51
CA LEU A 406 3.84 -58.49 -12.91
C LEU A 406 3.00 -59.24 -13.96
N GLY A 407 2.56 -58.54 -15.01
CA GLY A 407 1.76 -59.05 -16.12
C GLY A 407 0.29 -59.14 -15.77
N SER A 408 -0.06 -59.99 -14.80
CA SER A 408 -1.42 -60.18 -14.29
C SER A 408 -1.40 -60.20 -12.76
N GLY A 409 -2.23 -59.36 -12.13
CA GLY A 409 -2.33 -59.25 -10.68
C GLY A 409 -2.68 -57.86 -10.15
N VAL A 410 -2.52 -57.71 -8.84
CA VAL A 410 -2.80 -56.50 -8.06
C VAL A 410 -1.49 -55.97 -7.47
N VAL A 411 -1.23 -54.68 -7.63
CA VAL A 411 -0.11 -53.98 -6.98
C VAL A 411 -0.65 -52.90 -6.06
N VAL A 412 -0.33 -52.97 -4.77
CA VAL A 412 -0.68 -51.94 -3.78
C VAL A 412 0.58 -51.36 -3.15
N LEU A 413 0.83 -50.08 -3.38
CA LEU A 413 1.95 -49.37 -2.79
C LEU A 413 1.46 -48.33 -1.80
N GLY A 414 2.13 -48.23 -0.66
CA GLY A 414 1.92 -47.15 0.30
C GLY A 414 3.16 -46.28 0.46
N THR A 415 2.98 -45.00 0.75
CA THR A 415 4.08 -44.15 1.21
C THR A 415 3.71 -43.19 2.33
N LYS A 416 4.66 -42.98 3.24
CA LYS A 416 4.59 -41.99 4.32
C LYS A 416 5.28 -40.70 3.87
N MET A 417 4.59 -39.57 3.99
CA MET A 417 5.14 -38.23 3.80
C MET A 417 4.79 -37.37 5.02
N GLY A 418 5.72 -37.31 5.98
CA GLY A 418 5.43 -36.75 7.31
C GLY A 418 4.32 -37.54 7.99
N GLU A 419 3.29 -36.84 8.48
CA GLU A 419 2.11 -37.46 9.12
C GLU A 419 1.09 -38.00 8.12
N LYS A 420 1.23 -37.68 6.82
CA LYS A 420 0.26 -38.11 5.80
C LYS A 420 0.64 -39.46 5.20
N ALA A 421 -0.37 -40.30 5.02
CA ALA A 421 -0.29 -41.56 4.29
C ALA A 421 -0.83 -41.37 2.86
N PHE A 422 -0.17 -41.98 1.89
CA PHE A 422 -0.72 -42.15 0.55
C PHE A 422 -0.67 -43.62 0.16
N VAL A 423 -1.72 -44.10 -0.47
CA VAL A 423 -1.79 -45.48 -0.97
C VAL A 423 -2.34 -45.48 -2.39
N VAL A 424 -1.77 -46.33 -3.24
CA VAL A 424 -2.17 -46.53 -4.62
C VAL A 424 -2.38 -48.02 -4.85
N ALA A 425 -3.46 -48.37 -5.54
CA ALA A 425 -3.69 -49.71 -6.06
C ALA A 425 -3.74 -49.65 -7.58
N SER A 426 -2.98 -50.51 -8.25
CA SER A 426 -3.06 -50.74 -9.70
C SER A 426 -3.32 -52.21 -9.96
N VAL A 427 -4.34 -52.50 -10.77
CA VAL A 427 -4.84 -53.84 -11.06
C VAL A 427 -4.76 -54.09 -12.55
N SER A 428 -4.34 -55.28 -12.97
CA SER A 428 -4.29 -55.66 -14.39
C SER A 428 -5.70 -55.79 -14.97
N PRO A 429 -5.92 -55.48 -16.27
CA PRO A 429 -7.27 -55.48 -16.85
C PRO A 429 -8.03 -56.80 -16.73
N ASP A 430 -7.34 -57.93 -16.78
CA ASP A 430 -7.89 -59.28 -16.62
C ASP A 430 -8.37 -59.59 -15.19
N VAL A 431 -7.79 -58.91 -14.19
CA VAL A 431 -8.14 -59.05 -12.78
C VAL A 431 -9.12 -57.97 -12.31
N ALA A 432 -9.15 -56.80 -12.97
CA ALA A 432 -9.92 -55.64 -12.53
C ALA A 432 -11.44 -55.87 -12.42
N ALA A 433 -11.98 -56.82 -13.18
CA ALA A 433 -13.39 -57.22 -13.07
C ALA A 433 -13.70 -58.02 -11.79
N GLN A 434 -12.72 -58.77 -11.27
CA GLN A 434 -12.84 -59.59 -10.06
C GLN A 434 -12.42 -58.80 -8.81
N VAL A 435 -11.39 -57.95 -8.94
CA VAL A 435 -10.87 -57.13 -7.84
C VAL A 435 -10.74 -55.67 -8.30
N PRO A 436 -11.81 -54.86 -8.23
CA PRO A 436 -11.75 -53.46 -8.62
C PRO A 436 -10.86 -52.64 -7.66
N ALA A 437 -9.89 -51.91 -8.22
CA ALA A 437 -8.94 -51.10 -7.46
C ALA A 437 -9.62 -50.03 -6.59
N ASP A 438 -10.71 -49.43 -7.07
CA ASP A 438 -11.46 -48.40 -6.36
C ASP A 438 -12.17 -48.95 -5.12
N GLN A 439 -12.70 -50.16 -5.18
CA GLN A 439 -13.29 -50.84 -4.03
C GLN A 439 -12.22 -51.15 -2.98
N LEU A 440 -11.08 -51.71 -3.42
CA LEU A 440 -9.95 -52.00 -2.54
C LEU A 440 -9.42 -50.74 -1.84
N ILE A 441 -9.26 -49.65 -2.59
CA ILE A 441 -8.76 -48.38 -2.07
C ILE A 441 -9.75 -47.72 -1.11
N ARG A 442 -11.07 -47.81 -1.34
CA ARG A 442 -12.07 -47.29 -0.39
C ARG A 442 -11.94 -47.95 0.98
N LYS A 443 -11.73 -49.27 1.01
CA LYS A 443 -11.52 -50.01 2.27
C LYS A 443 -10.19 -49.60 2.94
N LEU A 444 -9.10 -49.51 2.17
CA LEU A 444 -7.79 -49.08 2.69
C LEU A 444 -7.81 -47.63 3.20
N ALA A 445 -8.54 -46.74 2.54
CA ALA A 445 -8.68 -45.33 2.91
C ALA A 445 -9.27 -45.15 4.31
N GLN A 446 -10.22 -46.01 4.70
CA GLN A 446 -10.83 -45.96 6.04
C GLN A 446 -9.80 -46.23 7.15
N VAL A 447 -8.85 -47.14 6.91
CA VAL A 447 -7.81 -47.52 7.88
C VAL A 447 -6.82 -46.38 8.13
N ILE A 448 -6.52 -45.60 7.09
CA ILE A 448 -5.59 -44.46 7.17
C ILE A 448 -6.29 -43.12 7.47
N GLU A 449 -7.57 -43.16 7.84
CA GLU A 449 -8.43 -41.99 8.07
C GLU A 449 -8.38 -41.00 6.90
N GLY A 450 -8.70 -41.53 5.73
CA GLY A 450 -8.53 -40.86 4.46
C GLY A 450 -9.71 -41.00 3.52
N GLY A 451 -9.57 -40.34 2.37
CA GLY A 451 -10.48 -40.43 1.23
C GLY A 451 -9.73 -40.84 -0.02
N GLY A 452 -10.39 -41.58 -0.89
CA GLY A 452 -9.79 -42.09 -2.12
C GLY A 452 -10.80 -42.44 -3.19
N GLY A 453 -10.32 -42.55 -4.42
CA GLY A 453 -11.13 -42.84 -5.59
C GLY A 453 -10.27 -43.20 -6.80
N GLY A 454 -10.94 -43.70 -7.84
CA GLY A 454 -10.30 -44.14 -9.07
C GLY A 454 -11.23 -44.99 -9.91
N ARG A 455 -10.65 -45.70 -10.87
CA ARG A 455 -11.31 -46.68 -11.75
C ARG A 455 -10.91 -48.10 -11.34
N ALA A 456 -11.58 -49.11 -11.89
CA ALA A 456 -11.35 -50.52 -11.55
C ALA A 456 -9.88 -50.98 -11.73
N GLU A 457 -9.14 -50.39 -12.66
CA GLU A 457 -7.72 -50.74 -12.91
C GLU A 457 -6.72 -49.91 -12.09
N PHE A 458 -7.17 -48.78 -11.52
CA PHE A 458 -6.30 -47.85 -10.83
C PHE A 458 -7.06 -46.94 -9.88
N ALA A 459 -6.67 -46.94 -8.61
CA ALA A 459 -7.21 -46.03 -7.61
C ALA A 459 -6.18 -45.62 -6.58
N GLN A 460 -6.48 -44.56 -5.84
CA GLN A 460 -5.58 -43.98 -4.85
C GLN A 460 -6.34 -43.34 -3.69
N ALA A 461 -5.71 -43.29 -2.52
CA ALA A 461 -6.21 -42.58 -1.36
C ALA A 461 -5.10 -41.80 -0.65
N GLY A 462 -5.51 -40.72 0.01
CA GLY A 462 -4.69 -39.99 0.98
C GLY A 462 -5.36 -39.99 2.34
N GLY A 463 -4.57 -40.15 3.40
CA GLY A 463 -5.03 -40.23 4.78
C GLY A 463 -4.15 -39.44 5.74
N LYS A 464 -4.70 -39.11 6.91
CA LYS A 464 -4.01 -38.34 7.95
C LYS A 464 -3.17 -39.18 8.91
N ARG A 465 -3.24 -40.51 8.83
CA ARG A 465 -2.55 -41.43 9.74
C ARG A 465 -1.48 -42.25 9.05
N ALA A 466 -0.28 -41.67 8.95
CA ALA A 466 0.91 -42.36 8.43
C ALA A 466 1.24 -43.64 9.20
N GLU A 467 1.05 -43.68 10.52
CA GLU A 467 1.35 -44.85 11.34
C GLU A 467 0.42 -46.04 11.05
N ALA A 468 -0.81 -45.79 10.60
CA ALA A 468 -1.78 -46.82 10.26
C ALA A 468 -1.53 -47.46 8.88
N LEU A 469 -0.65 -46.89 8.06
CA LEU A 469 -0.44 -47.33 6.67
C LEU A 469 0.14 -48.75 6.57
N GLU A 470 1.02 -49.14 7.49
CA GLU A 470 1.60 -50.48 7.51
C GLU A 470 0.55 -51.54 7.84
N LYS A 471 -0.34 -51.23 8.80
CA LYS A 471 -1.53 -52.03 9.09
C LYS A 471 -2.47 -52.12 7.90
N ALA A 472 -2.71 -51.01 7.20
CA ALA A 472 -3.56 -50.99 6.01
C ALA A 472 -3.01 -51.90 4.90
N LEU A 473 -1.72 -51.81 4.60
CA LEU A 473 -1.07 -52.68 3.60
C LEU A 473 -1.12 -54.16 4.01
N GLY A 474 -0.95 -54.47 5.29
CA GLY A 474 -1.07 -55.84 5.80
C GLY A 474 -2.47 -56.45 5.66
N GLN A 475 -3.51 -55.65 5.46
CA GLN A 475 -4.89 -56.12 5.27
C GLN A 475 -5.24 -56.40 3.81
N VAL A 476 -4.41 -56.00 2.84
CA VAL A 476 -4.72 -56.08 1.40
C VAL A 476 -5.16 -57.48 0.98
N THR A 477 -4.42 -58.52 1.38
CA THR A 477 -4.71 -59.93 1.06
C THR A 477 -6.08 -60.37 1.61
N GLN A 478 -6.43 -59.94 2.82
CA GLN A 478 -7.73 -60.24 3.43
C GLN A 478 -8.87 -59.49 2.71
N LEU A 479 -8.66 -58.22 2.38
CA LEU A 479 -9.63 -57.42 1.65
C LEU A 479 -9.91 -57.97 0.25
N ILE A 480 -8.90 -58.51 -0.42
CA ILE A 480 -9.07 -59.16 -1.73
C ILE A 480 -9.96 -60.40 -1.60
N LYS A 481 -9.74 -61.25 -0.58
CA LYS A 481 -10.62 -62.42 -0.33
C LYS A 481 -12.06 -62.02 -0.07
N GLU A 482 -12.28 -60.96 0.69
CA GLU A 482 -13.64 -60.43 0.94
C GLU A 482 -14.31 -59.93 -0.35
N ILE A 483 -13.55 -59.27 -1.24
CA ILE A 483 -14.07 -58.78 -2.52
C ILE A 483 -14.42 -59.95 -3.44
N LEU A 484 -13.61 -61.01 -3.47
CA LEU A 484 -13.88 -62.21 -4.28
C LEU A 484 -15.05 -63.06 -3.75
N ALA A 485 -15.36 -62.96 -2.46
CA ALA A 485 -16.44 -63.69 -1.82
C ALA A 485 -17.80 -62.96 -1.86
N ALA A 486 -17.79 -61.67 -2.19
CA ALA A 486 -18.98 -60.81 -2.34
C ALA A 486 -19.48 -60.83 -3.78
#